data_AF-A0A3R9JB52-F1
#
_entry.id   AF-A0A3R9JB52-F1
#
_cell.length_a   1.000
_cell.length_b   1.000
_cell.length_c   1.000
_cell.angle_alpha   90.00
_cell.angle_beta   90.00
_cell.angle_gamma   90.00
#
_symmetry.space_group_name_H-M   'P 1'
#
loop_
_entity.id
_entity.type
_entity.pdbx_description
1 polymer ?
#
loop_
_entity_poly.entity_id
_entity_poly.type
_entity_poly.pdbx_seq_one_letter_code
_entity_poly.pdbx_strand_id
1 'polypeptide(L)'
;MTTTAYDTHFMASDIAFTVNRTEVTLNIPFRKVKRLGDIVFGMAGCLFCMRDFSEALIDFILQNKTQFELPRSILEKTNSDFIALIYLSGSCLKVSKMVNDTEFTIENITNVPTVIGSGSFHTQHIIHDCPNAIAVVLEAIKYDQYTAGEVKYCSIKREEVHNLEAPIMSTTLNNQIQMLQTEIAETNHLVGNGNTYHANTETYHHGEPVKISTELGLQMFQHSLTNVRNKLTSN
;
A
#
# COMPACT_ATOMS: atom_id res chain seq x y z
N MET A 1 2.87 -17.86 29.31
CA MET A 1 2.47 -17.06 28.14
C MET A 1 3.50 -17.28 27.05
N THR A 2 3.16 -18.05 26.03
CA THR A 2 4.00 -18.27 24.86
C THR A 2 3.71 -17.16 23.86
N THR A 3 4.61 -16.20 23.72
CA THR A 3 4.59 -15.21 22.63
C THR A 3 4.88 -15.95 21.33
N THR A 4 3.83 -16.32 20.61
CA THR A 4 3.95 -16.91 19.28
C THR A 4 4.40 -15.83 18.31
N ALA A 5 5.50 -16.07 17.58
CA ALA A 5 6.04 -15.20 16.53
C ALA A 5 5.09 -14.94 15.33
N TYR A 6 3.83 -15.38 15.42
CA TYR A 6 2.80 -15.33 14.37
C TYR A 6 1.94 -14.05 14.40
N ASP A 7 2.09 -13.16 15.38
CA ASP A 7 1.33 -11.89 15.46
C ASP A 7 2.03 -10.72 14.72
N THR A 8 2.99 -11.02 13.84
CA THR A 8 3.73 -10.00 13.08
C THR A 8 3.41 -10.11 11.60
N HIS A 9 2.76 -9.09 11.04
CA HIS A 9 2.60 -8.92 9.60
C HIS A 9 3.80 -8.18 9.02
N PHE A 10 4.16 -8.51 7.79
CA PHE A 10 5.19 -7.80 7.03
C PHE A 10 4.61 -7.33 5.72
N MET A 11 4.94 -6.10 5.35
CA MET A 11 4.60 -5.53 4.05
C MET A 11 5.88 -5.02 3.43
N ALA A 12 6.15 -5.40 2.18
CA ALA A 12 7.36 -5.01 1.48
C ALA A 12 7.06 -4.66 0.02
N SER A 13 7.89 -3.80 -0.56
CA SER A 13 7.84 -3.40 -1.96
C SER A 13 9.20 -2.95 -2.45
N ASP A 14 9.43 -3.05 -3.75
CA ASP A 14 10.51 -2.35 -4.44
C ASP A 14 10.25 -0.82 -4.50
N ILE A 15 11.22 -0.06 -5.02
CA ILE A 15 11.11 1.41 -5.19
C ILE A 15 10.89 1.85 -6.65
N ALA A 16 10.77 0.91 -7.59
CA ALA A 16 10.75 1.19 -9.02
C ALA A 16 9.37 1.63 -9.52
N PHE A 17 9.35 2.55 -10.48
CA PHE A 17 8.17 2.86 -11.28
C PHE A 17 8.51 2.68 -12.75
N THR A 18 7.54 2.22 -13.54
CA THR A 18 7.78 2.05 -14.98
C THR A 18 7.09 3.14 -15.78
N VAL A 19 7.85 3.90 -16.55
CA VAL A 19 7.36 4.90 -17.51
C VAL A 19 6.82 4.17 -18.73
N ASN A 20 5.54 4.41 -19.07
CA ASN A 20 4.86 3.89 -20.26
C ASN A 20 5.03 2.37 -20.48
N ARG A 21 5.28 1.61 -19.41
CA ARG A 21 5.59 0.16 -19.43
C ARG A 21 6.87 -0.23 -20.18
N THR A 22 7.77 0.72 -20.40
CA THR A 22 8.99 0.51 -21.19
C THR A 22 10.28 0.77 -20.42
N GLU A 23 10.30 1.77 -19.53
CA GLU A 23 11.51 2.21 -18.85
C GLU A 23 11.32 2.19 -17.34
N VAL A 24 12.24 1.57 -16.61
CA VAL A 24 12.24 1.57 -15.15
C VAL A 24 12.94 2.82 -14.61
N THR A 25 12.25 3.54 -13.75
CA THR A 25 12.79 4.65 -12.97
C THR A 25 12.82 4.35 -11.48
N LEU A 26 13.92 4.71 -10.81
CA LEU A 26 14.11 4.56 -9.37
C LEU A 26 14.12 5.90 -8.63
N ASN A 27 14.04 7.02 -9.37
CA ASN A 27 14.21 8.37 -8.81
C ASN A 27 12.90 9.09 -8.50
N ILE A 28 11.76 8.38 -8.55
CA ILE A 28 10.48 8.94 -8.14
C ILE A 28 10.47 9.05 -6.62
N PRO A 29 10.27 10.25 -6.03
CA PRO A 29 10.26 10.48 -4.60
C PRO A 29 8.91 10.03 -3.99
N PHE A 30 8.53 8.78 -4.23
CA PHE A 30 7.28 8.20 -3.77
C PHE A 30 7.49 6.76 -3.31
N ARG A 31 7.28 6.49 -2.02
CA ARG A 31 7.35 5.12 -1.49
C ARG A 31 6.04 4.38 -1.70
N LYS A 32 6.10 3.11 -2.11
CA LYS A 32 4.91 2.26 -2.28
C LYS A 32 4.36 1.72 -0.97
N VAL A 33 5.22 1.52 0.04
CA VAL A 33 4.85 1.14 1.41
C VAL A 33 4.98 2.36 2.33
N LYS A 34 3.93 2.62 3.12
CA LYS A 34 3.79 3.82 3.95
C LYS A 34 3.08 3.50 5.26
N ARG A 35 3.19 4.42 6.23
CA ARG A 35 2.52 4.36 7.54
C ARG A 35 1.92 5.70 7.92
N LEU A 36 0.73 5.65 8.51
CA LEU A 36 0.04 6.76 9.16
C LEU A 36 -0.55 6.27 10.50
N GLY A 37 0.11 6.58 11.60
CA GLY A 37 -0.27 6.09 12.94
C GLY A 37 -0.11 4.58 13.02
N ASP A 38 -1.22 3.87 13.23
CA ASP A 38 -1.25 2.40 13.25
C ASP A 38 -1.68 1.78 11.91
N ILE A 39 -1.93 2.62 10.90
CA ILE A 39 -2.28 2.17 9.56
C ILE A 39 -0.98 2.01 8.78
N VAL A 40 -0.80 0.84 8.16
CA VAL A 40 0.29 0.57 7.22
C VAL A 40 -0.33 0.17 5.89
N PHE A 41 0.15 0.73 4.80
CA PHE A 41 -0.40 0.46 3.49
C PHE A 41 0.66 0.36 2.41
N GLY A 42 0.41 -0.52 1.46
CA GLY A 42 1.31 -0.90 0.38
C GLY A 42 0.51 -0.91 -0.91
N MET A 43 1.04 -0.29 -1.95
CA MET A 43 0.27 -0.04 -3.17
C MET A 43 0.99 -0.54 -4.42
N ALA A 44 0.21 -0.98 -5.40
CA ALA A 44 0.67 -1.26 -6.75
C ALA A 44 -0.32 -0.65 -7.76
N GLY A 45 0.20 -0.31 -8.94
CA GLY A 45 -0.58 0.23 -10.04
C GLY A 45 -0.09 1.60 -10.50
N CYS A 46 -1.03 2.44 -10.91
CA CYS A 46 -0.73 3.77 -11.41
C CYS A 46 -0.19 4.70 -10.31
N LEU A 47 0.93 5.39 -10.57
CA LEU A 47 1.54 6.36 -9.65
C LEU A 47 0.53 7.44 -9.21
N PHE A 48 -0.23 7.99 -10.15
CA PHE A 48 -1.21 9.03 -9.86
C PHE A 48 -2.32 8.54 -8.93
N CYS A 49 -2.78 7.29 -9.11
CA CYS A 49 -3.76 6.68 -8.22
C CYS A 49 -3.20 6.51 -6.80
N MET A 50 -1.96 6.02 -6.68
CA MET A 50 -1.30 5.83 -5.39
C MET A 50 -1.05 7.15 -4.66
N ARG A 51 -0.66 8.19 -5.41
CA ARG A 51 -0.50 9.55 -4.91
C ARG A 51 -1.82 10.10 -4.39
N ASP A 52 -2.86 10.10 -5.24
CA ASP A 52 -4.17 10.68 -4.88
C ASP A 52 -4.83 9.91 -3.74
N PHE A 53 -4.63 8.59 -3.68
CA PHE A 53 -5.05 7.78 -2.55
C PHE A 53 -4.37 8.25 -1.26
N SER A 54 -3.05 8.44 -1.29
CA SER A 54 -2.27 8.94 -0.14
C SER A 54 -2.72 10.33 0.29
N GLU A 55 -3.03 11.22 -0.67
CA GLU A 55 -3.57 12.56 -0.42
C GLU A 55 -4.95 12.49 0.24
N ALA A 56 -5.85 11.63 -0.25
CA ALA A 56 -7.17 11.44 0.35
C ALA A 56 -7.10 10.94 1.81
N LEU A 57 -6.10 10.12 2.15
CA LEU A 57 -5.87 9.69 3.54
C LEU A 57 -5.46 10.86 4.44
N ILE A 58 -4.50 11.66 4.00
CA ILE A 58 -4.06 12.86 4.73
C ILE A 58 -5.23 13.81 4.91
N ASP A 59 -5.96 14.07 3.83
CA ASP A 59 -7.12 14.96 3.84
C ASP A 59 -8.20 14.51 4.83
N PHE A 60 -8.49 13.22 4.89
CA PHE A 60 -9.44 12.69 5.86
C PHE A 60 -8.99 12.96 7.30
N ILE A 61 -7.70 12.73 7.58
CA ILE A 61 -7.11 12.92 8.91
C ILE A 61 -7.08 14.41 9.29
N LEU A 62 -6.64 15.29 8.39
CA LEU A 62 -6.40 16.70 8.67
C LEU A 62 -7.65 17.59 8.57
N GLN A 63 -8.55 17.31 7.61
CA GLN A 63 -9.70 18.17 7.33
C GLN A 63 -10.96 17.76 8.10
N ASN A 64 -10.84 16.82 9.05
CA ASN A 64 -11.95 16.33 9.87
C ASN A 64 -13.16 15.83 9.06
N LYS A 65 -12.89 15.17 7.92
CA LYS A 65 -13.95 14.61 7.05
C LYS A 65 -14.73 13.54 7.82
N THR A 66 -16.05 13.49 7.63
CA THR A 66 -16.92 12.49 8.25
C THR A 66 -16.99 11.20 7.43
N GLN A 67 -16.67 11.27 6.15
CA GLN A 67 -16.71 10.15 5.21
C GLN A 67 -15.40 10.11 4.40
N PHE A 68 -14.86 8.91 4.25
CA PHE A 68 -13.76 8.63 3.33
C PHE A 68 -14.33 8.25 1.97
N GLU A 69 -13.80 8.87 0.92
CA GLU A 69 -14.13 8.59 -0.47
C GLU A 69 -12.84 8.27 -1.23
N LEU A 70 -12.90 7.27 -2.12
CA LEU A 70 -11.79 7.03 -3.03
C LEU A 70 -11.65 8.20 -4.01
N PRO A 71 -10.43 8.62 -4.35
CA PRO A 71 -10.19 9.64 -5.36
C PRO A 71 -10.86 9.31 -6.70
N ARG A 72 -11.32 10.36 -7.41
CA ARG A 72 -11.84 10.21 -8.79
C ARG A 72 -10.84 9.58 -9.74
N SER A 73 -9.55 9.83 -9.55
CA SER A 73 -8.47 9.21 -10.32
C SER A 73 -8.38 7.69 -10.15
N ILE A 74 -9.04 7.12 -9.14
CA ILE A 74 -9.23 5.68 -8.99
C ILE A 74 -10.61 5.29 -9.54
N LEU A 75 -11.67 5.97 -9.11
CA LEU A 75 -13.06 5.59 -9.44
C LEU A 75 -13.37 5.66 -10.94
N GLU A 76 -12.90 6.70 -11.64
CA GLU A 76 -13.21 6.97 -13.05
C GLU A 76 -12.16 6.38 -14.00
N LYS A 77 -11.17 5.68 -13.49
CA LYS A 77 -10.03 5.21 -14.29
C LYS A 77 -10.36 3.92 -15.04
N THR A 78 -9.98 3.88 -16.31
CA THR A 78 -10.29 2.78 -17.23
C THR A 78 -9.07 2.10 -17.84
N ASN A 79 -7.85 2.58 -17.59
CA ASN A 79 -6.65 2.17 -18.34
C ASN A 79 -5.50 1.61 -17.49
N SER A 80 -5.67 1.53 -16.18
CA SER A 80 -4.69 0.92 -15.28
C SER A 80 -5.40 0.47 -14.01
N ASP A 81 -5.02 -0.68 -13.47
CA ASP A 81 -5.55 -1.09 -12.19
C ASP A 81 -4.89 -0.31 -11.05
N PHE A 82 -5.54 -0.39 -9.90
CA PHE A 82 -5.07 0.09 -8.63
C PHE A 82 -5.35 -0.96 -7.56
N ILE A 83 -4.33 -1.31 -6.79
CA ILE A 83 -4.47 -2.22 -5.65
C ILE A 83 -3.71 -1.64 -4.46
N ALA A 84 -4.36 -1.60 -3.30
CA ALA A 84 -3.77 -1.23 -2.03
C ALA A 84 -4.02 -2.34 -1.00
N LEU A 85 -2.95 -2.81 -0.37
CA LEU A 85 -3.00 -3.61 0.84
C LEU A 85 -2.95 -2.65 2.03
N ILE A 86 -3.89 -2.76 2.96
CA ILE A 86 -4.07 -1.81 4.06
C ILE A 86 -4.22 -2.60 5.35
N TYR A 87 -3.18 -2.57 6.18
CA TYR A 87 -3.26 -3.05 7.53
C TYR A 87 -3.86 -1.97 8.44
N LEU A 88 -4.90 -2.34 9.18
CA LEU A 88 -5.62 -1.51 10.12
C LEU A 88 -6.22 -2.36 11.24
N SER A 89 -6.10 -1.93 12.49
CA SER A 89 -6.81 -2.51 13.64
C SER A 89 -6.76 -4.05 13.71
N GLY A 90 -5.59 -4.66 13.45
CA GLY A 90 -5.43 -6.12 13.46
C GLY A 90 -5.96 -6.85 12.22
N SER A 91 -6.43 -6.13 11.20
CA SER A 91 -6.93 -6.67 9.94
C SER A 91 -6.10 -6.15 8.77
N CYS A 92 -5.93 -6.95 7.72
CA CYS A 92 -5.37 -6.52 6.45
C CYS A 92 -6.47 -6.55 5.38
N LEU A 93 -6.77 -5.40 4.78
CA LEU A 93 -7.74 -5.24 3.71
C LEU A 93 -7.03 -5.07 2.37
N LYS A 94 -7.53 -5.69 1.32
CA LYS A 94 -7.14 -5.40 -0.06
C LYS A 94 -8.22 -4.55 -0.69
N VAL A 95 -7.89 -3.32 -1.07
CA VAL A 95 -8.74 -2.44 -1.89
C VAL A 95 -8.28 -2.56 -3.33
N SER A 96 -9.19 -2.89 -4.25
CA SER A 96 -8.83 -3.04 -5.67
C SER A 96 -9.84 -2.35 -6.58
N LYS A 97 -9.33 -1.77 -7.66
CA LYS A 97 -10.08 -1.23 -8.78
C LYS A 97 -9.39 -1.70 -10.06
N MET A 98 -9.95 -2.73 -10.70
CA MET A 98 -9.38 -3.31 -11.92
C MET A 98 -9.90 -2.60 -13.17
N VAL A 99 -9.11 -2.66 -14.23
CA VAL A 99 -9.49 -2.22 -15.58
C VAL A 99 -10.72 -3.01 -16.01
N ASN A 100 -11.71 -2.28 -16.53
CA ASN A 100 -13.03 -2.77 -16.94
C ASN A 100 -14.02 -3.07 -15.81
N ASP A 101 -13.62 -3.00 -14.54
CA ASP A 101 -14.58 -3.09 -13.44
C ASP A 101 -15.31 -1.75 -13.27
N THR A 102 -16.62 -1.79 -13.05
CA THR A 102 -17.43 -0.58 -12.79
C THR A 102 -17.27 -0.08 -11.37
N GLU A 103 -17.07 -1.00 -10.42
CA GLU A 103 -16.95 -0.71 -8.99
C GLU A 103 -15.53 -1.03 -8.50
N PHE A 104 -15.22 -0.67 -7.27
CA PHE A 104 -14.03 -1.14 -6.56
C PHE A 104 -14.47 -2.18 -5.53
N THR A 105 -13.55 -3.03 -5.11
CA THR A 105 -13.84 -4.07 -4.12
C THR A 105 -12.94 -3.93 -2.89
N ILE A 106 -13.42 -4.44 -1.76
CA ILE A 106 -12.62 -4.59 -0.55
C ILE A 106 -12.70 -6.05 -0.08
N GLU A 107 -11.56 -6.69 0.07
CA GLU A 107 -11.43 -8.06 0.56
C GLU A 107 -10.63 -8.09 1.86
N ASN A 108 -10.95 -9.01 2.78
CA ASN A 108 -10.16 -9.22 3.99
C ASN A 108 -9.13 -10.34 3.76
N ILE A 109 -7.85 -9.97 3.80
CA ILE A 109 -6.70 -10.83 3.52
C ILE A 109 -5.82 -11.04 4.76
N THR A 110 -6.35 -10.77 5.97
CA THR A 110 -5.57 -10.77 7.23
C THR A 110 -4.72 -12.02 7.44
N ASN A 111 -5.23 -13.19 7.03
CA ASN A 111 -4.60 -14.49 7.22
C ASN A 111 -4.10 -15.12 5.91
N VAL A 112 -4.03 -14.33 4.83
CA VAL A 112 -3.68 -14.81 3.50
C VAL A 112 -2.44 -14.06 3.02
N PRO A 113 -1.26 -14.73 2.95
CA PRO A 113 -0.11 -14.15 2.30
C PRO A 113 -0.49 -13.70 0.88
N THR A 114 -0.27 -12.42 0.61
CA THR A 114 -0.77 -11.76 -0.60
C THR A 114 0.35 -10.96 -1.23
N VAL A 115 0.50 -11.10 -2.55
CA VAL A 115 1.44 -10.33 -3.35
C VAL A 115 0.67 -9.64 -4.46
N ILE A 116 0.93 -8.35 -4.61
CA ILE A 116 0.35 -7.49 -5.64
C ILE A 116 1.47 -6.93 -6.51
N GLY A 117 1.19 -6.68 -7.79
CA GLY A 117 2.16 -6.18 -8.76
C GLY A 117 2.55 -7.23 -9.80
N SER A 118 3.24 -6.82 -10.89
CA SER A 118 3.76 -7.73 -11.94
C SER A 118 4.60 -8.87 -11.37
N GLY A 119 5.40 -8.60 -10.34
CA GLY A 119 6.26 -9.58 -9.69
C GLY A 119 5.52 -10.76 -9.06
N SER A 120 4.19 -10.68 -8.88
CA SER A 120 3.40 -11.73 -8.23
C SER A 120 3.48 -13.09 -8.95
N PHE A 121 3.59 -13.13 -10.28
CA PHE A 121 3.72 -14.38 -11.04
C PHE A 121 5.02 -15.15 -10.74
N HIS A 122 6.07 -14.44 -10.33
CA HIS A 122 7.39 -15.02 -10.12
C HIS A 122 7.65 -15.43 -8.68
N THR A 123 6.68 -15.26 -7.79
CA THR A 123 6.90 -15.39 -6.34
C THR A 123 6.04 -16.45 -5.67
N GLN A 124 5.20 -17.15 -6.44
CA GLN A 124 4.27 -18.15 -5.91
C GLN A 124 5.01 -19.21 -5.09
N HIS A 125 6.08 -19.82 -5.62
CA HIS A 125 6.86 -20.84 -4.92
C HIS A 125 7.44 -20.34 -3.60
N ILE A 126 7.95 -19.10 -3.55
CA ILE A 126 8.50 -18.52 -2.33
C ILE A 126 7.43 -18.37 -1.26
N ILE A 127 6.24 -17.87 -1.61
CA ILE A 127 5.16 -17.65 -0.65
C ILE A 127 4.67 -18.98 -0.04
N HIS A 128 4.62 -20.04 -0.86
CA HIS A 128 4.28 -21.39 -0.43
C HIS A 128 5.31 -21.97 0.55
N ASP A 129 6.61 -21.81 0.25
CA ASP A 129 7.69 -22.45 1.01
C ASP A 129 8.11 -21.65 2.25
N CYS A 130 8.13 -20.33 2.14
CA CYS A 130 8.52 -19.40 3.19
C CYS A 130 7.85 -18.03 2.98
N PRO A 131 6.72 -17.73 3.64
CA PRO A 131 5.97 -16.49 3.48
C PRO A 131 6.70 -15.28 4.12
N ASN A 132 7.86 -14.92 3.57
CA ASN A 132 8.67 -13.79 3.97
C ASN A 132 8.57 -12.68 2.91
N ALA A 133 8.01 -11.54 3.30
CA ALA A 133 7.73 -10.42 2.38
C ALA A 133 8.99 -9.89 1.67
N ILE A 134 10.15 -9.86 2.35
CA ILE A 134 11.40 -9.37 1.75
C ILE A 134 11.91 -10.37 0.72
N ALA A 135 11.93 -11.66 1.06
CA ALA A 135 12.37 -12.72 0.15
C ALA A 135 11.52 -12.75 -1.13
N VAL A 136 10.21 -12.56 -0.99
CA VAL A 136 9.27 -12.42 -2.11
C VAL A 136 9.64 -11.27 -3.03
N VAL A 137 9.89 -10.06 -2.50
CA VAL A 137 10.28 -8.91 -3.34
C VAL A 137 11.64 -9.14 -4.01
N LEU A 138 12.62 -9.69 -3.28
CA LEU A 138 13.93 -10.01 -3.85
C LEU A 138 13.83 -11.06 -4.95
N GLU A 139 12.91 -12.02 -4.84
CA GLU A 139 12.65 -12.99 -5.90
C GLU A 139 12.01 -12.31 -7.12
N ALA A 140 11.01 -11.43 -6.91
CA ALA A 140 10.42 -10.66 -8.00
C ALA A 140 11.47 -9.82 -8.76
N ILE A 141 12.41 -9.19 -8.07
CA ILE A 141 13.51 -8.41 -8.68
C ILE A 141 14.36 -9.24 -9.65
N LYS A 142 14.50 -10.55 -9.43
CA LYS A 142 15.32 -11.41 -10.31
C LYS A 142 14.65 -11.67 -11.66
N TYR A 143 13.32 -11.64 -11.71
CA TYR A 143 12.56 -12.19 -12.83
C TYR A 143 11.60 -11.20 -13.48
N ASP A 144 11.12 -10.20 -12.76
CA ASP A 144 10.22 -9.17 -13.28
C ASP A 144 11.02 -7.93 -13.72
N GLN A 145 10.98 -7.63 -15.02
CA GLN A 145 11.67 -6.47 -15.59
C GLN A 145 11.20 -5.12 -15.05
N TYR A 146 10.04 -5.08 -14.36
CA TYR A 146 9.43 -3.87 -13.81
C TYR A 146 9.60 -3.72 -12.29
N THR A 147 10.21 -4.71 -11.62
CA THR A 147 10.48 -4.70 -10.18
C THR A 147 11.99 -4.54 -9.98
N ALA A 148 12.43 -3.45 -9.35
CA ALA A 148 13.86 -3.15 -9.23
C ALA A 148 14.21 -2.24 -8.04
N GLY A 149 15.52 -2.15 -7.77
CA GLY A 149 16.07 -1.25 -6.75
C GLY A 149 16.03 -1.83 -5.34
N GLU A 150 16.05 -0.93 -4.35
CA GLU A 150 16.02 -1.32 -2.95
C GLU A 150 14.64 -1.85 -2.51
N VAL A 151 14.63 -2.73 -1.53
CA VAL A 151 13.39 -3.21 -0.89
C VAL A 151 13.07 -2.33 0.33
N LYS A 152 11.87 -1.77 0.34
CA LYS A 152 11.27 -1.08 1.48
C LYS A 152 10.27 -2.01 2.13
N TYR A 153 10.27 -2.09 3.46
CA TYR A 153 9.42 -2.97 4.24
C TYR A 153 9.03 -2.40 5.62
N CYS A 154 7.85 -2.77 6.09
CA CYS A 154 7.35 -2.45 7.41
C CYS A 154 7.01 -3.73 8.18
N SER A 155 7.37 -3.78 9.47
CA SER A 155 6.93 -4.82 10.40
C SER A 155 5.77 -4.30 11.24
N ILE A 156 4.74 -5.09 11.35
CA ILE A 156 3.48 -4.72 11.96
C ILE A 156 3.20 -5.74 13.05
N LYS A 157 3.27 -5.36 14.32
CA LYS A 157 2.75 -6.20 15.41
C LYS A 157 1.35 -5.72 15.78
N ARG A 158 0.52 -6.65 16.24
CA ARG A 158 -0.88 -6.40 16.63
C ARG A 158 -1.12 -5.13 17.45
N GLU A 159 -0.21 -4.80 18.36
CA GLU A 159 -0.34 -3.66 19.30
C GLU A 159 0.63 -2.51 18.97
N GLU A 160 1.62 -2.72 18.12
CA GLU A 160 2.64 -1.72 17.77
C GLU A 160 3.16 -1.93 16.34
N VAL A 161 3.11 -0.89 15.52
CA VAL A 161 3.80 -0.90 14.22
C VAL A 161 5.28 -0.57 14.46
N HIS A 162 6.17 -1.48 14.10
CA HIS A 162 7.63 -1.29 14.20
C HIS A 162 8.23 -1.05 12.82
N ASN A 163 8.69 0.18 12.61
CA ASN A 163 9.42 0.51 11.39
C ASN A 163 10.84 -0.05 11.52
N LEU A 164 11.22 -1.02 10.68
CA LEU A 164 12.56 -1.63 10.68
C LEU A 164 13.43 -1.13 9.52
N GLU A 165 12.92 -0.28 8.65
CA GLU A 165 13.71 0.39 7.62
C GLU A 165 14.75 1.34 8.24
N ALA A 166 15.91 1.46 7.60
CA ALA A 166 16.84 2.57 7.80
C ALA A 166 16.81 3.46 6.54
N PRO A 167 16.54 4.78 6.66
CA PRO A 167 16.17 5.49 7.89
C PRO A 167 14.78 5.08 8.39
N ILE A 168 14.62 5.03 9.71
CA ILE A 168 13.38 4.64 10.39
C ILE A 168 12.26 5.56 9.91
N MET A 169 11.19 4.98 9.34
CA MET A 169 9.96 5.74 9.09
C MET A 169 9.56 6.44 10.39
N SER A 170 9.30 7.75 10.33
CA SER A 170 9.12 8.56 11.54
C SER A 170 8.16 7.94 12.55
N THR A 171 8.45 8.08 13.85
CA THR A 171 7.64 7.52 14.93
C THR A 171 6.47 8.41 15.34
N THR A 172 6.49 9.70 15.00
CA THR A 172 5.37 10.61 15.31
C THR A 172 4.44 10.76 14.11
N LEU A 173 3.13 10.81 14.38
CA LEU A 173 2.10 10.97 13.35
C LEU A 173 2.27 12.27 12.55
N ASN A 174 2.58 13.38 13.22
CA ASN A 174 2.84 14.67 12.56
C ASN A 174 3.97 14.58 11.51
N ASN A 175 5.09 13.96 11.87
CA ASN A 175 6.20 13.81 10.94
C ASN A 175 5.86 12.80 9.82
N GLN A 176 5.09 11.74 10.10
CA GLN A 176 4.62 10.82 9.05
C GLN A 176 3.75 11.54 8.02
N ILE A 177 2.83 12.40 8.47
CA ILE A 177 1.99 13.24 7.61
C ILE A 177 2.86 14.21 6.81
N GLN A 178 3.79 14.92 7.46
CA GLN A 178 4.68 15.87 6.79
C GLN A 178 5.54 15.18 5.73
N MET A 179 6.15 14.03 6.03
CA MET A 179 6.94 13.26 5.07
C MET A 179 6.09 12.84 3.86
N LEU A 180 4.86 12.39 4.10
CA LEU A 180 3.97 12.00 3.00
C LEU A 180 3.54 13.20 2.15
N GLN A 181 3.27 14.36 2.76
CA GLN A 181 3.00 15.61 2.04
C GLN A 181 4.21 16.05 1.20
N THR A 182 5.43 15.93 1.74
CA THR A 182 6.67 16.21 1.00
C THR A 182 6.83 15.26 -0.18
N GLU A 183 6.67 13.95 0.01
CA GLU A 183 6.72 12.96 -1.08
C GLU A 183 5.71 13.27 -2.20
N ILE A 184 4.47 13.63 -1.83
CA ILE A 184 3.43 14.00 -2.79
C ILE A 184 3.83 15.28 -3.55
N ALA A 185 4.32 16.30 -2.86
CA ALA A 185 4.74 17.56 -3.48
C ALA A 185 5.94 17.39 -4.42
N GLU A 186 6.97 16.65 -4.00
CA GLU A 186 8.15 16.34 -4.82
C GLU A 186 7.79 15.47 -6.02
N THR A 187 6.89 14.50 -5.81
CA THR A 187 6.34 13.70 -6.91
C THR A 187 5.66 14.61 -7.91
N ASN A 188 4.72 15.46 -7.48
CA ASN A 188 4.02 16.41 -8.35
C ASN A 188 4.95 17.32 -9.16
N HIS A 189 6.07 17.76 -8.57
CA HIS A 189 7.08 18.54 -9.27
C HIS A 189 7.75 17.73 -10.39
N LEU A 190 8.00 16.44 -10.17
CA LEU A 190 8.68 15.54 -11.12
C LEU A 190 7.75 15.01 -12.23
N VAL A 191 6.49 14.65 -11.92
CA VAL A 191 5.57 13.99 -12.87
C VAL A 191 4.87 14.94 -13.86
N GLY A 192 5.10 16.25 -13.79
CA GLY A 192 4.40 17.27 -14.60
C GLY A 192 4.59 17.19 -16.13
N ASN A 193 5.37 16.23 -16.63
CA ASN A 193 5.79 16.12 -18.03
C ASN A 193 5.19 14.87 -18.71
N GLY A 194 3.91 14.88 -19.13
CA GLY A 194 3.29 13.98 -20.12
C GLY A 194 3.39 12.44 -19.96
N ASN A 195 4.17 11.95 -19.00
CA ASN A 195 4.55 10.56 -18.82
C ASN A 195 3.53 9.86 -17.93
N THR A 196 3.19 8.61 -18.28
CA THR A 196 2.36 7.77 -17.42
C THR A 196 3.23 6.75 -16.71
N TYR A 197 3.10 6.66 -15.40
CA TYR A 197 3.87 5.75 -14.56
C TYR A 197 2.97 4.61 -14.09
N HIS A 198 3.46 3.39 -14.29
CA HIS A 198 2.77 2.15 -14.01
C HIS A 198 3.63 1.25 -13.15
N ALA A 199 2.97 0.50 -12.28
CA ALA A 199 3.31 -0.89 -12.01
C ALA A 199 2.20 -1.74 -12.63
N ASN A 200 2.53 -2.87 -13.24
CA ASN A 200 1.50 -3.85 -13.60
C ASN A 200 0.89 -4.39 -12.29
N THR A 201 -0.38 -4.81 -12.33
CA THR A 201 -1.23 -4.97 -11.14
C THR A 201 -1.85 -6.35 -11.09
N GLU A 202 -0.97 -7.32 -11.02
CA GLU A 202 -1.34 -8.72 -10.89
C GLU A 202 -1.44 -9.07 -9.41
N THR A 203 -2.34 -9.98 -9.04
CA THR A 203 -2.52 -10.39 -7.64
C THR A 203 -2.39 -11.89 -7.52
N TYR A 204 -1.59 -12.31 -6.55
CA TYR A 204 -1.50 -13.69 -6.14
C TYR A 204 -1.77 -13.81 -4.63
N HIS A 205 -2.58 -14.80 -4.27
CA HIS A 205 -2.91 -15.18 -2.90
C HIS A 205 -2.44 -16.61 -2.63
N HIS A 206 -1.84 -16.83 -1.47
CA HIS A 206 -1.64 -18.18 -0.95
C HIS A 206 -2.78 -18.55 0.01
N GLY A 207 -3.90 -19.01 -0.58
CA GLY A 207 -5.16 -19.27 0.10
C GLY A 207 -6.28 -18.32 -0.37
N GLU A 208 -7.49 -18.54 0.13
CA GLU A 208 -8.67 -17.77 -0.27
C GLU A 208 -8.89 -16.57 0.68
N PRO A 209 -8.96 -15.33 0.17
CA PRO A 209 -9.39 -14.17 0.95
C PRO A 209 -10.79 -14.35 1.55
N VAL A 210 -11.00 -13.75 2.72
CA VAL A 210 -12.34 -13.65 3.30
C VAL A 210 -13.09 -12.52 2.60
N LYS A 211 -14.15 -12.88 1.88
CA LYS A 211 -15.04 -11.91 1.26
C LYS A 211 -15.80 -11.13 2.32
N ILE A 212 -15.70 -9.80 2.26
CA ILE A 212 -16.51 -8.87 3.03
C ILE A 212 -17.26 -7.97 2.04
N SER A 213 -18.34 -7.32 2.48
CA SER A 213 -18.96 -6.30 1.64
C SER A 213 -18.07 -5.06 1.56
N THR A 214 -18.14 -4.34 0.42
CA THR A 214 -17.40 -3.09 0.24
C THR A 214 -17.78 -2.06 1.31
N GLU A 215 -19.04 -2.01 1.72
CA GLU A 215 -19.53 -1.12 2.78
C GLU A 215 -18.89 -1.45 4.13
N LEU A 216 -18.83 -2.73 4.49
CA LEU A 216 -18.18 -3.16 5.72
C LEU A 216 -16.68 -2.82 5.71
N GLY A 217 -16.01 -3.07 4.59
CA GLY A 217 -14.60 -2.71 4.40
C GLY A 217 -14.35 -1.20 4.56
N LEU A 218 -15.20 -0.36 3.97
CA LEU A 218 -15.13 1.09 4.11
C LEU A 218 -15.37 1.53 5.55
N GLN A 219 -16.33 0.94 6.26
CA GLN A 219 -16.60 1.25 7.66
C GLN A 219 -15.38 0.93 8.54
N MET A 220 -14.75 -0.23 8.34
CA MET A 220 -13.53 -0.61 9.05
C MET A 220 -12.39 0.37 8.77
N PHE A 221 -12.27 0.81 7.51
CA PHE A 221 -11.24 1.76 7.10
C PHE A 221 -11.46 3.16 7.70
N GLN A 222 -12.68 3.69 7.60
CA GLN A 222 -13.07 4.98 8.16
C GLN A 222 -12.92 5.01 9.69
N HIS A 223 -13.29 3.93 10.37
CA HIS A 223 -13.11 3.80 11.81
C HIS A 223 -11.63 3.92 12.20
N SER A 224 -10.76 3.21 11.49
CA SER A 224 -9.31 3.23 11.75
C SER A 224 -8.69 4.58 11.46
N LEU A 225 -9.07 5.24 10.36
CA LEU A 225 -8.63 6.61 10.05
C LEU A 225 -9.10 7.63 11.10
N THR A 226 -10.33 7.46 11.60
CA THR A 226 -10.87 8.29 12.69
C THR A 226 -10.05 8.12 13.98
N ASN A 227 -9.65 6.89 14.30
CA ASN A 227 -8.78 6.64 15.46
C ASN A 227 -7.42 7.32 15.31
N VAL A 228 -6.81 7.25 14.12
CA VAL A 228 -5.56 7.97 13.82
C VAL A 228 -5.73 9.48 13.96
N ARG A 229 -6.82 10.04 13.43
CA ARG A 229 -7.14 11.47 13.62
C ARG A 229 -7.30 11.84 15.09
N ASN A 230 -8.02 11.04 15.87
CA ASN A 230 -8.23 11.34 17.28
C ASN A 230 -6.90 11.35 18.05
N LYS A 231 -5.95 10.47 17.69
CA LYS A 231 -4.58 10.46 18.24
C LYS A 231 -3.77 11.71 17.87
N LEU A 232 -4.07 12.35 16.74
CA LEU A 232 -3.47 13.62 16.33
C LEU A 232 -3.93 14.77 17.20
N THR A 233 -5.22 14.78 17.58
CA THR A 233 -5.84 15.84 18.39
C THR A 233 -5.62 15.68 19.90
N SER A 234 -5.24 14.49 20.35
CA SER A 234 -5.07 14.17 21.78
C SER A 234 -3.64 14.34 22.31
N ASN A 235 -2.69 14.71 21.44
CA ASN A 235 -1.28 14.99 21.75
C ASN A 235 -0.94 16.43 21.40
#